data_AF-A0A6F8YF92-F1
#
_entry.id   AF-A0A6F8YF92-F1
#
_cell.length_a   1.000
_cell.length_b   1.000
_cell.length_c   1.000
_cell.angle_alpha   90.00
_cell.angle_beta   90.00
_cell.angle_gamma   90.00
#
_symmetry.space_group_name_H-M   'P 1'
#
loop_
_entity.id
_entity.type
_entity.pdbx_description
1 polymer ?
#
loop_
_entity_poly.entity_id
_entity_poly.type
_entity_poly.pdbx_seq_one_letter_code
_entity_poly.pdbx_strand_id
1 'polypeptide(L)'
;MQIRPDPAQLPRLKGIRVNLLERMKEAKDHGWLGEVAAIEASLAAADRKLDVMNAIAARHTVTHLGMSDFRATTGRSTSQT
;
A
#
# COMPACT_ATOMS: atom_id res chain seq x y z
N MET A 1 1.50 8.43 -15.26
CA MET A 1 2.51 8.59 -14.19
C MET A 1 2.03 7.83 -12.96
N GLN A 2 2.82 6.90 -12.42
CA GLN A 2 2.42 6.10 -11.26
C GLN A 2 3.01 6.75 -9.99
N ILE A 3 2.16 7.43 -9.20
CA ILE A 3 2.57 8.01 -7.91
C ILE A 3 2.79 6.86 -6.92
N ARG A 4 4.02 6.72 -6.40
CA ARG A 4 4.35 5.72 -5.38
C ARG A 4 3.94 6.28 -4.00
N PRO A 5 3.17 5.53 -3.18
CA PRO A 5 2.86 5.92 -1.81
C PRO A 5 4.13 6.02 -0.95
N ASP A 6 4.25 7.08 -0.15
CA ASP A 6 5.37 7.27 0.79
C ASP A 6 5.27 6.31 2.00
N PRO A 7 6.24 5.40 2.22
CA PRO A 7 6.18 4.42 3.30
C PRO A 7 6.16 5.03 4.70
N ALA A 8 6.65 6.26 4.89
CA ALA A 8 6.57 6.96 6.18
C ALA A 8 5.13 7.32 6.60
N GLN A 9 4.14 7.20 5.70
CA GLN A 9 2.71 7.38 6.00
C GLN A 9 2.07 6.17 6.70
N LEU A 10 2.75 5.02 6.80
CA LEU A 10 2.19 3.79 7.37
C LEU A 10 1.67 3.95 8.81
N PRO A 11 2.44 4.54 9.76
CA PRO A 11 1.96 4.75 11.12
C PRO A 11 0.71 5.65 11.17
N ARG A 12 0.68 6.70 10.35
CA ARG A 12 -0.47 7.60 10.25
C ARG A 12 -1.72 6.88 9.78
N LEU A 13 -1.60 6.03 8.77
CA LEU A 13 -2.75 5.26 8.25
C LEU A 13 -3.29 4.25 9.27
N LYS A 14 -2.40 3.59 10.01
CA LYS A 14 -2.79 2.71 11.12
C LYS A 14 -3.55 3.49 12.20
N GLY A 15 -3.09 4.69 12.55
CA GLY A 15 -3.80 5.58 13.47
C GLY A 15 -5.22 5.94 13.00
N ILE A 16 -5.36 6.30 11.71
CA ILE A 16 -6.68 6.58 11.11
C ILE A 16 -7.59 5.35 11.20
N ARG A 17 -7.08 4.15 10.89
CA ARG A 17 -7.86 2.90 10.97
C ARG A 17 -8.35 2.62 12.39
N VAL A 18 -7.49 2.79 13.40
CA VAL A 18 -7.87 2.59 14.80
C VAL A 18 -8.98 3.57 15.20
N ASN A 19 -8.83 4.85 14.87
CA ASN A 19 -9.83 5.85 15.19
C ASN A 19 -11.18 5.58 14.50
N LEU A 20 -11.17 5.10 13.25
CA LEU A 20 -12.39 4.70 12.54
C LEU A 20 -13.08 3.51 13.20
N LEU A 21 -12.34 2.54 13.75
CA LEU A 21 -12.92 1.41 14.48
C LEU A 21 -13.58 1.85 15.79
N GLU A 22 -12.96 2.79 16.51
CA GLU A 22 -13.56 3.40 17.71
C GLU A 22 -14.86 4.13 17.36
N ARG A 23 -14.83 4.98 16.32
CA ARG A 23 -16.00 5.71 15.81
C ARG A 23 -17.12 4.75 15.34
N MET A 24 -16.74 3.63 14.73
CA MET A 24 -17.71 2.61 14.29
C MET A 24 -18.44 1.99 15.49
N LYS A 25 -17.71 1.73 16.59
CA LYS A 25 -18.32 1.20 17.81
C LYS A 25 -19.33 2.19 18.38
N GLU A 26 -18.95 3.46 18.52
CA GLU A 26 -19.85 4.52 18.98
C GLU A 26 -21.08 4.66 18.10
N ALA A 27 -20.91 4.69 16.78
CA ALA A 27 -22.03 4.80 15.84
C ALA A 27 -22.99 3.60 15.93
N LYS A 28 -22.48 2.39 16.19
CA LYS A 28 -23.30 1.19 16.43
C LYS A 28 -24.05 1.28 17.76
N ASP A 29 -23.35 1.69 18.83
CA ASP A 29 -23.93 1.83 20.17
C ASP A 29 -25.05 2.89 20.20
N HIS A 30 -24.92 3.96 19.41
CA HIS A 30 -25.91 5.03 19.27
C HIS A 30 -26.94 4.83 18.16
N GLY A 31 -26.85 3.75 17.37
CA GLY A 31 -27.79 3.45 16.28
C GLY A 31 -27.70 4.40 15.07
N TRP A 32 -26.56 5.05 14.86
CA TRP A 32 -26.33 5.97 13.73
C TRP A 32 -26.00 5.22 12.44
N LEU A 33 -27.01 4.56 11.84
CA LEU A 33 -26.82 3.69 10.67
C LEU A 33 -26.18 4.40 9.47
N GLY A 34 -26.46 5.69 9.25
CA GLY A 34 -25.83 6.48 8.19
C GLY A 34 -24.32 6.69 8.41
N GLU A 35 -23.91 6.93 9.65
CA GLU A 35 -22.49 7.05 10.02
C GLU A 35 -21.78 5.71 9.91
N VAL A 36 -22.42 4.60 10.32
CA VAL A 36 -21.85 3.25 10.20
C VAL A 36 -21.47 2.95 8.74
N ALA A 37 -22.37 3.19 7.78
CA ALA A 37 -22.10 2.94 6.37
C ALA A 37 -20.94 3.81 5.82
N ALA A 38 -20.88 5.09 6.21
CA ALA A 38 -19.81 5.99 5.81
C ALA A 38 -18.45 5.58 6.41
N ILE A 39 -18.45 5.13 7.66
CA ILE A 39 -17.25 4.64 8.36
C ILE A 39 -16.75 3.33 7.75
N GLU A 40 -17.64 2.38 7.42
CA GLU A 40 -17.28 1.13 6.75
C GLU A 40 -16.63 1.37 5.38
N ALA A 41 -17.18 2.29 4.58
CA ALA A 41 -16.57 2.68 3.30
C ALA A 41 -15.17 3.28 3.49
N SER A 42 -15.00 4.11 4.53
CA SER A 42 -13.72 4.73 4.86
C SER A 42 -12.69 3.72 5.38
N LEU A 43 -13.12 2.74 6.19
CA LEU A 43 -12.28 1.62 6.63
C LEU A 43 -11.82 0.78 5.44
N ALA A 44 -12.72 0.43 4.53
CA ALA A 44 -12.37 -0.33 3.33
C ALA A 44 -11.33 0.41 2.47
N ALA A 45 -11.42 1.74 2.36
CA ALA A 45 -10.41 2.53 1.65
C ALA A 45 -9.07 2.57 2.39
N ALA A 46 -9.08 2.71 3.72
CA ALA A 46 -7.88 2.70 4.54
C ALA A 46 -7.15 1.35 4.50
N ASP A 47 -7.90 0.25 4.58
CA ASP A 47 -7.36 -1.12 4.50
C ASP A 47 -6.72 -1.40 3.14
N ARG A 48 -7.38 -1.05 2.04
CA ARG A 48 -6.79 -1.16 0.69
C ARG A 48 -5.47 -0.41 0.58
N LYS A 49 -5.39 0.80 1.16
CA LYS A 49 -4.17 1.59 1.11
C LYS A 49 -3.07 0.99 1.99
N LEU A 50 -3.40 0.42 3.16
CA LEU A 50 -2.45 -0.35 3.97
C LEU A 50 -1.91 -1.57 3.21
N ASP A 51 -2.77 -2.33 2.54
CA ASP A 51 -2.37 -3.51 1.78
C ASP A 51 -1.40 -3.15 0.65
N VAL A 52 -1.69 -2.09 -0.11
CA VAL A 52 -0.78 -1.57 -1.14
C VAL A 52 0.56 -1.18 -0.53
N MET A 53 0.58 -0.48 0.61
CA MET A 53 1.82 -0.07 1.27
C MET A 53 2.62 -1.27 1.81
N ASN A 54 1.95 -2.26 2.40
CA ASN A 54 2.58 -3.49 2.88
C ASN A 54 3.17 -4.30 1.72
N ALA A 55 2.45 -4.42 0.60
CA ALA A 55 2.94 -5.10 -0.60
C ALA A 55 4.18 -4.41 -1.19
N ILE A 56 4.22 -3.08 -1.19
CA ILE A 56 5.39 -2.31 -1.60
C ILE A 56 6.55 -2.56 -0.62
N ALA A 57 6.33 -2.42 0.69
CA ALA A 57 7.35 -2.64 1.70
C ALA A 57 7.95 -4.06 1.64
N ALA A 58 7.11 -5.08 1.48
CA ALA A 58 7.54 -6.47 1.34
C ALA A 58 8.36 -6.72 0.06
N ARG A 59 8.06 -6.02 -1.04
CA ARG A 59 8.89 -6.07 -2.25
C ARG A 59 10.24 -5.42 -2.00
N HIS A 60 10.29 -4.28 -1.29
CA HIS A 60 11.56 -3.62 -0.95
C HIS A 60 12.43 -4.41 0.03
N THR A 61 11.86 -5.21 0.94
CA THR A 61 12.66 -6.12 1.80
C THR A 61 13.19 -7.32 1.04
N VAL A 62 12.46 -7.83 0.04
CA VAL A 62 12.94 -8.86 -0.89
C VAL A 62 13.98 -8.30 -1.86
N THR A 63 13.94 -7.00 -2.15
CA THR A 63 15.04 -6.30 -2.84
C THR A 63 16.17 -5.97 -1.86
N HIS A 64 16.91 -7.00 -1.44
CA HIS A 64 18.34 -6.79 -1.21
C HIS A 64 18.88 -6.18 -2.50
N LEU A 65 19.59 -5.05 -2.41
CA LEU A 65 20.23 -4.36 -3.52
C LEU A 65 21.37 -5.21 -4.10
N GLY A 66 21.02 -6.35 -4.69
CA GLY A 66 21.91 -7.23 -5.43
C GLY A 66 21.58 -7.07 -6.89
N MET A 67 22.34 -6.19 -7.56
CA MET A 67 22.41 -6.04 -9.02
C MET A 67 21.09 -5.90 -9.77
N SER A 68 20.97 -4.80 -10.52
CA SER A 68 20.21 -4.83 -11.76
C SER A 68 20.74 -5.99 -12.60
N ASP A 69 20.04 -7.12 -12.63
CA ASP A 69 20.32 -8.22 -13.54
C ASP A 69 19.95 -7.74 -14.95
N PHE A 70 20.84 -6.93 -15.54
CA PHE A 70 20.98 -6.77 -16.98
C PHE A 70 21.53 -8.09 -17.52
N ARG A 71 20.78 -9.20 -17.38
CA ARG A 71 21.14 -10.43 -18.08
C ARG A 71 20.94 -10.21 -19.57
N ALA A 72 22.08 -9.98 -20.20
CA ALA A 72 22.38 -10.43 -21.54
C ALA A 72 21.52 -9.83 -22.67
N THR A 73 21.59 -8.52 -22.86
CA THR A 73 21.67 -8.03 -24.25
C THR A 73 23.08 -8.34 -24.73
N THR A 74 23.24 -9.61 -25.08
CA THR A 74 24.42 -10.27 -25.63
C THR A 74 25.14 -9.38 -26.63
N GLY A 75 26.42 -9.13 -26.38
CA GLY A 75 27.36 -8.81 -27.44
C GLY A 75 27.31 -9.90 -28.50
N ARG A 76 26.73 -9.59 -29.66
CA ARG A 76 27.06 -10.28 -30.89
C ARG A 76 27.87 -9.34 -31.75
N SER A 77 29.19 -9.45 -31.62
CA SER A 77 30.09 -9.16 -32.72
C SER A 77 29.69 -10.06 -33.90
N THR A 78 29.29 -9.44 -34.99
CA THR A 78 29.51 -10.00 -36.33
C THR A 78 30.08 -8.89 -37.18
N SER A 79 31.40 -8.98 -37.35
CA SER A 79 32.16 -8.46 -38.49
C SER A 79 31.53 -8.89 -39.83
N GLN A 80 32.03 -8.30 -40.93
CA GLN A 80 31.91 -8.73 -42.34
C GLN A 80 30.80 -7.97 -43.10
N THR A 81 31.02 -7.18 -44.16
CA THR A 81 32.16 -6.92 -45.07
C THR A 81 32.08 -5.47 -45.54
#